data_AF-A0A1B7P4A7-F1
#
_entry.id   AF-A0A1B7P4A7-F1
#
_cell.length_a   1.000
_cell.length_b   1.000
_cell.length_c   1.000
_cell.angle_alpha   90.00
_cell.angle_beta   90.00
_cell.angle_gamma   90.00
#
_symmetry.space_group_name_H-M   'P 1'
#
loop_
_entity.id
_entity.type
_entity.pdbx_description
1 polymer ?
#
loop_
_entity_poly.entity_id
_entity_poly.type
_entity_poly.pdbx_seq_one_letter_code
_entity_poly.pdbx_strand_id
1 'polypeptide(L)'
;MPPSTVTLTPGLQSFLKTLKTSDVDSATENLISLLKRRQIRPSHSCAVATAYLLLRVVSTSKITDPAKLIDRVQNVGRRVIAAQPREMVVGNIVRRVLGLIREEAEDEREGEFCLSSDTGFDTRPHTPPVAEGQLITHPPGFLHMAKTR
;
A
#
# COMPACT_ATOMS: atom_id res chain seq x y z
N MET A 1 -43.92 -25.88 -12.95
CA MET A 1 -43.47 -24.54 -13.40
C MET A 1 -41.97 -24.62 -13.69
N PRO A 2 -41.48 -24.11 -14.83
CA PRO A 2 -40.03 -24.03 -15.04
C PRO A 2 -39.43 -23.00 -14.08
N PRO A 3 -38.22 -23.22 -13.54
CA PRO A 3 -37.58 -22.24 -12.69
C PRO A 3 -37.30 -20.97 -13.49
N SER A 4 -37.69 -19.82 -12.95
CA SER A 4 -37.41 -18.50 -13.51
C SER A 4 -35.89 -18.30 -13.53
N THR A 5 -35.25 -18.60 -14.66
CA THR A 5 -33.83 -18.30 -14.88
C THR A 5 -33.70 -16.80 -15.01
N VAL A 6 -33.36 -16.14 -13.89
CA VAL A 6 -33.05 -14.71 -13.89
C VAL A 6 -31.81 -14.51 -14.75
N THR A 7 -32.00 -13.96 -15.95
CA THR A 7 -30.91 -13.57 -16.84
C THR A 7 -30.10 -12.47 -16.16
N LEU A 8 -28.98 -12.82 -15.52
CA LEU A 8 -28.10 -11.86 -14.86
C LEU A 8 -27.44 -11.01 -15.92
N THR A 9 -27.90 -9.76 -16.06
CA THR A 9 -27.23 -8.76 -16.90
C THR A 9 -25.78 -8.60 -16.43
N PRO A 10 -24.79 -8.70 -17.34
CA PRO A 10 -23.39 -8.55 -16.96
C PRO A 10 -23.14 -7.13 -16.43
N GLY A 11 -22.56 -7.05 -15.23
CA GLY A 11 -22.27 -5.80 -14.54
C GLY A 11 -21.67 -6.05 -13.16
N LEU A 12 -21.74 -5.06 -12.28
CA LEU A 12 -21.14 -5.14 -10.94
C LEU A 12 -21.71 -6.31 -10.12
N GLN A 13 -23.03 -6.44 -10.07
CA GLN A 13 -23.66 -7.45 -9.20
C GLN A 13 -23.40 -8.88 -9.66
N SER A 14 -23.38 -9.13 -10.97
CA SER A 14 -23.00 -10.44 -11.51
C SER A 14 -21.54 -10.75 -11.19
N PHE A 15 -20.65 -9.76 -11.34
CA PHE A 15 -19.23 -9.90 -10.97
C PHE A 15 -19.05 -10.27 -9.50
N LEU A 16 -19.67 -9.51 -8.58
CA LEU A 16 -19.54 -9.77 -7.14
C LEU A 16 -20.12 -11.13 -6.73
N LYS A 17 -21.14 -11.63 -7.42
CA LYS A 17 -21.64 -13.00 -7.20
C LYS A 17 -20.61 -14.04 -7.62
N THR A 18 -20.08 -13.93 -8.85
CA THR A 18 -19.08 -14.88 -9.37
C THR A 18 -17.77 -14.84 -8.57
N LEU A 19 -17.34 -13.65 -8.13
CA LEU A 19 -16.09 -13.44 -7.38
C LEU A 19 -15.99 -14.29 -6.12
N LYS A 20 -17.12 -14.58 -5.47
CA LYS A 20 -17.17 -15.37 -4.23
C LYS A 20 -16.72 -16.82 -4.44
N THR A 21 -16.95 -17.37 -5.63
CA THR A 21 -16.71 -18.78 -5.93
C THR A 21 -15.56 -19.00 -6.90
N SER A 22 -15.19 -18.00 -7.70
CA SER A 22 -14.08 -18.10 -8.65
C SER A 22 -12.72 -18.00 -7.96
N ASP A 23 -11.71 -18.61 -8.57
CA ASP A 23 -10.31 -18.31 -8.27
C ASP A 23 -9.95 -16.87 -8.70
N VAL A 24 -8.83 -16.38 -8.19
CA VAL A 24 -8.38 -15.00 -8.39
C VAL A 24 -8.09 -14.68 -9.85
N ASP A 25 -7.51 -15.61 -10.60
CA ASP A 25 -7.09 -15.35 -11.98
C ASP A 25 -8.30 -15.32 -12.92
N SER A 26 -9.24 -16.25 -12.74
CA SER A 26 -10.54 -16.22 -13.44
C SER A 26 -11.35 -14.96 -13.10
N ALA A 27 -11.37 -14.55 -11.83
CA ALA A 27 -12.03 -13.32 -11.41
C ALA A 27 -11.40 -12.07 -12.06
N THR A 28 -10.08 -12.07 -12.19
CA THR A 28 -9.33 -10.98 -12.82
C THR A 28 -9.70 -10.86 -14.29
N GLU A 29 -9.70 -11.97 -15.04
CA GLU A 29 -10.09 -11.97 -16.46
C GLU A 29 -11.56 -11.58 -16.68
N ASN A 30 -12.46 -12.00 -15.78
CA ASN A 30 -13.85 -11.57 -15.80
C ASN A 30 -13.96 -10.05 -15.62
N LEU A 31 -13.31 -9.48 -14.59
CA LEU A 31 -13.34 -8.03 -14.37
C LEU A 31 -12.75 -7.26 -15.57
N ILE A 32 -11.63 -7.71 -16.12
CA ILE A 32 -11.02 -7.13 -17.33
C ILE A 32 -12.02 -7.13 -18.48
N SER A 33 -12.74 -8.23 -18.70
CA SER A 33 -13.75 -8.34 -19.75
C SER A 33 -14.90 -7.36 -19.55
N LEU A 34 -15.38 -7.21 -18.32
CA LEU A 34 -16.46 -6.27 -17.98
C LEU A 34 -16.03 -4.80 -18.15
N LEU A 35 -14.79 -4.45 -17.79
CA LEU A 35 -14.23 -3.10 -17.96
C LEU A 35 -14.01 -2.78 -19.44
N LYS A 36 -13.37 -3.68 -20.21
CA LYS A 36 -13.17 -3.49 -21.66
C LYS A 36 -14.48 -3.28 -22.41
N ARG A 37 -15.54 -3.99 -22.02
CA ARG A 37 -16.90 -3.87 -22.59
C ARG A 37 -17.71 -2.72 -22.01
N ARG A 38 -17.16 -1.94 -21.07
CA ARG A 38 -17.86 -0.84 -20.37
C ARG A 38 -19.17 -1.29 -19.73
N GLN A 39 -19.21 -2.52 -19.20
CA GLN A 39 -20.37 -3.08 -18.50
C GLN A 39 -20.43 -2.63 -17.03
N ILE A 40 -19.30 -2.14 -16.50
CA ILE A 40 -19.22 -1.42 -15.21
C ILE A 40 -18.77 0.00 -15.55
N ARG A 41 -19.68 0.98 -15.49
CA ARG A 41 -19.43 2.38 -15.92
C ARG A 41 -19.24 3.40 -14.81
N PRO A 42 -20.09 3.44 -13.76
CA PRO A 42 -19.90 4.43 -12.71
C PRO A 42 -18.55 4.22 -12.02
N SER A 43 -17.75 5.27 -11.86
CA SER A 43 -16.43 5.17 -11.21
C SER A 43 -16.53 4.54 -9.82
N HIS A 44 -17.59 4.82 -9.08
CA HIS A 44 -17.88 4.13 -7.82
C HIS A 44 -17.98 2.60 -7.98
N SER A 45 -18.72 2.12 -8.99
CA SER A 45 -18.86 0.68 -9.26
C SER A 45 -17.53 0.05 -9.69
N CYS A 46 -16.71 0.76 -10.46
CA CYS A 46 -15.36 0.32 -10.81
C CYS A 46 -14.49 0.19 -9.54
N ALA A 47 -14.55 1.19 -8.65
CA ALA A 47 -13.83 1.19 -7.38
C ALA A 47 -14.22 -0.02 -6.51
N VAL A 48 -15.52 -0.27 -6.35
CA VAL A 48 -16.05 -1.41 -5.60
C VAL A 48 -15.56 -2.72 -6.21
N ALA A 49 -15.70 -2.91 -7.52
CA ALA A 49 -15.27 -4.14 -8.18
C ALA A 49 -13.76 -4.40 -7.99
N THR A 50 -12.93 -3.37 -8.16
CA THR A 50 -11.48 -3.47 -7.96
C THR A 50 -11.13 -3.76 -6.51
N ALA A 51 -11.75 -3.07 -5.54
CA ALA A 51 -11.49 -3.29 -4.12
C ALA A 51 -11.82 -4.73 -3.69
N TYR A 52 -12.98 -5.26 -4.09
CA TYR A 52 -13.36 -6.64 -3.78
C TYR A 52 -12.45 -7.66 -4.46
N LEU A 53 -12.00 -7.40 -5.70
CA LEU A 53 -11.02 -8.27 -6.36
C LEU A 53 -9.71 -8.32 -5.57
N LEU A 54 -9.17 -7.17 -5.16
CA LEU A 54 -7.93 -7.11 -4.39
C LEU A 54 -8.08 -7.72 -2.99
N LEU A 55 -9.22 -7.53 -2.34
CA LEU A 55 -9.55 -8.24 -1.10
C LEU A 55 -9.52 -9.77 -1.30
N ARG A 56 -10.04 -10.27 -2.43
CA ARG A 56 -9.97 -11.70 -2.77
C ARG A 56 -8.53 -12.17 -2.95
N VAL A 57 -7.68 -11.37 -3.60
CA VAL A 57 -6.24 -11.65 -3.75
C VAL A 57 -5.58 -11.83 -2.39
N VAL A 58 -5.80 -10.89 -1.47
CA VAL A 58 -5.18 -10.91 -0.13
C VAL A 58 -5.75 -12.04 0.73
N SER A 59 -7.07 -12.19 0.81
CA SER A 59 -7.73 -13.19 1.66
C SER A 59 -7.52 -14.65 1.26
N THR A 60 -7.14 -14.92 0.00
CA THR A 60 -6.84 -16.28 -0.48
C THR A 60 -5.36 -16.55 -0.66
N SER A 61 -4.53 -15.53 -0.47
CA SER A 61 -3.08 -15.63 -0.53
C SER A 61 -2.55 -16.42 0.67
N LYS A 62 -1.61 -17.34 0.40
CA LYS A 62 -0.79 -18.00 1.44
C LYS A 62 0.60 -17.35 1.58
N ILE A 63 0.77 -16.17 0.98
CA ILE A 63 2.04 -15.44 0.97
C ILE A 63 2.20 -14.75 2.33
N THR A 64 3.23 -15.14 3.08
CA THR A 64 3.59 -14.53 4.37
C THR A 64 4.56 -13.35 4.22
N ASP A 65 5.29 -13.31 3.11
CA ASP A 65 6.24 -12.26 2.79
C ASP A 65 5.51 -11.04 2.20
N PRO A 66 5.53 -9.87 2.86
CA PRO A 66 4.80 -8.69 2.40
C PRO A 66 5.29 -8.20 1.03
N ALA A 67 6.58 -8.37 0.70
CA ALA A 67 7.10 -7.97 -0.61
C ALA A 67 6.49 -8.80 -1.74
N LYS A 68 6.37 -10.12 -1.54
CA LYS A 68 5.72 -11.02 -2.51
C LYS A 68 4.21 -10.75 -2.61
N LEU A 69 3.55 -10.35 -1.53
CA LEU A 69 2.13 -9.99 -1.55
C LEU A 69 1.92 -8.69 -2.34
N ILE A 70 2.77 -7.68 -2.13
CA ILE A 70 2.81 -6.44 -2.91
C ILE A 70 2.95 -6.75 -4.41
N ASP A 71 3.89 -7.62 -4.78
CA ASP A 71 4.10 -8.01 -6.18
C ASP A 71 2.85 -8.67 -6.79
N ARG A 72 2.20 -9.57 -6.06
CA ARG A 72 0.97 -10.24 -6.51
C ARG A 72 -0.16 -9.22 -6.73
N VAL A 73 -0.38 -8.32 -5.78
CA VAL A 73 -1.40 -7.27 -5.86
C VAL A 73 -1.10 -6.31 -7.01
N GLN A 74 0.16 -5.92 -7.17
CA GLN A 74 0.59 -5.03 -8.26
C GLN A 74 0.43 -5.68 -9.63
N ASN A 75 0.70 -6.98 -9.77
CA ASN A 75 0.49 -7.71 -11.03
C ASN A 75 -1.00 -7.73 -11.44
N VAL A 76 -1.88 -8.13 -10.51
CA VAL A 76 -3.34 -8.09 -10.74
C VAL A 76 -3.80 -6.67 -11.05
N GLY A 77 -3.41 -5.69 -10.23
CA GLY A 77 -3.77 -4.28 -10.41
C GLY A 77 -3.34 -3.73 -11.77
N ARG A 78 -2.11 -4.00 -12.23
CA ARG A 78 -1.61 -3.58 -13.55
C ARG A 78 -2.49 -4.09 -14.69
N ARG A 79 -2.90 -5.37 -14.65
CA ARG A 79 -3.77 -5.97 -15.66
C ARG A 79 -5.15 -5.29 -15.70
N VAL A 80 -5.73 -5.01 -14.54
CA VAL A 80 -7.04 -4.34 -14.44
C VAL A 80 -6.96 -2.87 -14.90
N ILE A 81 -5.91 -2.14 -14.53
CA ILE A 81 -5.68 -0.76 -15.00
C ILE A 81 -5.53 -0.71 -16.53
N ALA A 82 -4.77 -1.66 -17.10
CA ALA A 82 -4.59 -1.75 -18.55
C ALA A 82 -5.89 -2.03 -19.32
N ALA A 83 -6.91 -2.59 -18.67
CA ALA A 83 -8.21 -2.87 -19.28
C ALA A 83 -9.02 -1.59 -19.56
N GLN A 84 -8.92 -0.57 -18.71
CA GLN A 84 -9.58 0.74 -18.90
C GLN A 84 -8.70 1.87 -18.33
N PRO A 85 -7.62 2.28 -19.03
CA PRO A 85 -6.64 3.23 -18.49
C PRO A 85 -7.21 4.61 -18.13
N ARG A 86 -8.33 5.00 -18.75
CA ARG A 86 -9.00 6.29 -18.48
C ARG A 86 -9.80 6.27 -17.16
N GLU A 87 -10.01 5.11 -16.56
CA GLU A 87 -10.71 4.95 -15.29
C GLU A 87 -9.74 5.08 -14.12
N MET A 88 -9.37 6.31 -13.80
CA MET A 88 -8.35 6.63 -12.79
C MET A 88 -8.61 6.02 -11.41
N VAL A 89 -9.89 5.82 -11.06
CA VAL A 89 -10.28 5.27 -9.77
C VAL A 89 -9.74 3.85 -9.57
N VAL A 90 -9.61 3.04 -10.62
CA VAL A 90 -9.02 1.69 -10.53
C VAL A 90 -7.57 1.79 -10.04
N GLY A 91 -6.79 2.68 -10.64
CA GLY A 91 -5.41 2.94 -10.23
C GLY A 91 -5.32 3.52 -8.81
N ASN A 92 -6.24 4.39 -8.43
CA ASN A 92 -6.30 4.96 -7.07
C ASN A 92 -6.53 3.86 -6.02
N ILE A 93 -7.49 2.95 -6.25
CA ILE A 93 -7.76 1.84 -5.33
C ILE A 93 -6.56 0.91 -5.22
N VAL A 94 -5.92 0.54 -6.35
CA VAL A 94 -4.70 -0.29 -6.33
C VAL A 94 -3.61 0.37 -5.50
N ARG A 95 -3.34 1.67 -5.69
CA ARG A 95 -2.32 2.40 -4.92
C ARG A 95 -2.66 2.45 -3.43
N ARG A 96 -3.93 2.67 -3.06
CA ARG A 96 -4.32 2.71 -1.64
C ARG A 96 -4.13 1.35 -0.97
N VAL A 97 -4.51 0.25 -1.63
CA VAL A 97 -4.31 -1.10 -1.09
C VAL A 97 -2.82 -1.42 -0.94
N LEU A 98 -1.99 -1.04 -1.91
CA LEU A 98 -0.54 -1.21 -1.80
C LEU A 98 0.06 -0.38 -0.65
N GLY A 99 -0.46 0.83 -0.40
CA GLY A 99 -0.09 1.64 0.76
C GLY A 99 -0.45 0.95 2.08
N LEU A 100 -1.68 0.46 2.21
CA LEU A 100 -2.14 -0.26 3.40
C LEU A 100 -1.28 -1.50 3.72
N ILE A 101 -0.86 -2.26 2.70
CA ILE A 101 0.02 -3.43 2.90
C ILE A 101 1.41 -2.99 3.37
N ARG A 102 1.92 -1.85 2.91
CA ARG A 102 3.22 -1.32 3.34
C ARG A 102 3.18 -0.79 4.76
N GLU A 103 2.13 -0.03 5.08
CA GLU A 103 1.83 0.48 6.43
C GLU A 103 1.83 -0.69 7.43
N GLU A 104 1.03 -1.74 7.18
CA GLU A 104 0.96 -2.91 8.06
C GLU A 104 2.30 -3.65 8.22
N ALA A 105 3.06 -3.82 7.13
CA ALA A 105 4.34 -4.50 7.16
C ALA A 105 5.44 -3.71 7.89
N GLU A 106 5.31 -2.38 7.97
CA GLU A 106 6.19 -1.52 8.77
C GLU A 106 5.85 -1.62 10.25
N ASP A 107 4.56 -1.58 10.61
CA ASP A 107 4.06 -1.70 11.98
C ASP A 107 4.47 -3.03 12.63
N GLU A 108 4.43 -4.16 11.91
CA GLU A 108 4.90 -5.46 12.40
C GLU A 108 6.39 -5.44 12.81
N ARG A 109 7.24 -4.72 12.07
CA ARG A 109 8.68 -4.62 12.36
C ARG A 109 8.96 -3.71 13.55
N GLU A 110 8.22 -2.62 13.69
CA GLU A 110 8.36 -1.71 14.83
C GLU A 110 7.92 -2.38 16.14
N GLY A 111 6.90 -3.23 16.10
CA GLY A 111 6.49 -4.07 17.24
C GLY A 111 7.58 -5.05 17.70
N GLU A 112 8.27 -5.71 16.76
CA GLU A 112 9.38 -6.63 17.05
C GLU A 112 10.60 -5.90 17.65
N PHE A 113 10.91 -4.70 17.15
CA PHE A 113 11.98 -3.86 17.70
C PHE A 113 11.70 -3.42 19.15
N CYS A 114 10.45 -3.08 19.48
CA CYS A 114 10.06 -2.71 20.84
C CYS A 114 10.16 -3.87 21.84
N LEU A 115 9.80 -5.10 21.43
CA LEU A 115 9.92 -6.31 22.27
C LEU A 115 11.39 -6.71 22.52
N SER A 116 12.30 -6.33 21.63
CA SER A 116 13.73 -6.66 21.73
C SER A 116 14.52 -5.70 22.64
N SER A 117 13.89 -4.60 23.09
CA SER A 117 14.56 -3.50 23.80
C SER A 117 14.71 -3.68 25.33
N ASP A 118 14.41 -4.85 25.89
CA ASP A 118 14.61 -5.13 27.33
C ASP A 118 16.06 -5.54 27.71
N THR A 119 17.03 -5.41 26.80
CA THR A 119 18.45 -5.53 27.18
C THR A 119 19.02 -4.18 27.60
N GLY A 120 18.63 -3.77 28.82
CA GLY A 120 19.34 -2.90 29.75
C GLY A 120 20.19 -1.76 29.17
N PHE A 121 19.60 -0.59 28.94
CA PHE A 121 20.36 0.66 28.99
C PHE A 121 20.63 1.02 30.46
N ASP A 122 21.79 0.57 30.97
CA ASP A 122 22.38 1.05 32.22
C ASP A 122 22.64 2.57 32.09
N THR A 123 21.75 3.37 32.65
CA THR A 123 21.87 4.83 32.70
C THR A 123 22.92 5.18 33.74
N ARG A 124 24.18 5.25 33.32
CA ARG A 124 25.26 5.81 34.15
C ARG A 124 25.19 7.34 34.15
N PRO A 125 25.00 8.00 35.30
CA PRO A 125 24.97 9.46 35.35
C PRO A 125 26.37 10.04 35.13
N HIS A 126 26.40 11.13 34.37
CA HIS A 126 27.57 11.97 34.12
C HIS A 126 28.18 12.50 35.43
N THR A 127 29.52 12.53 35.51
CA THR A 127 30.25 13.46 36.38
C THR A 127 31.53 13.90 35.67
N PRO A 128 31.73 15.19 35.36
CA PRO A 128 32.99 15.67 34.79
C PRO A 128 34.00 15.98 35.90
N PRO A 129 35.28 15.56 35.80
CA PRO A 129 36.31 16.05 36.69
C PRO A 129 36.83 17.41 36.20
N VAL A 130 36.79 18.38 37.10
CA VAL A 130 37.49 19.67 37.03
C VAL A 130 39.00 19.43 37.01
N ALA A 131 39.70 20.07 36.07
CA ALA A 131 41.12 20.39 36.21
C ALA A 131 41.41 21.73 35.50
N GLU A 132 41.92 22.66 36.27
CA GLU A 132 42.22 24.05 35.94
C GLU A 132 43.53 24.20 35.13
N GLY A 133 43.59 25.26 34.31
CA GLY A 133 44.81 26.07 34.11
C GLY A 133 45.58 25.89 32.80
N GLN A 134 45.40 26.82 31.85
CA GLN A 134 46.42 27.66 31.18
C GLN A 134 45.82 28.27 29.88
N LEU A 135 45.16 29.43 29.90
CA LEU A 135 45.67 30.80 29.74
C LEU A 135 46.21 31.20 28.33
N ILE A 136 45.48 32.17 27.70
CA ILE A 136 45.83 33.15 26.63
C ILE A 136 46.11 32.60 25.20
N THR A 137 45.68 33.15 24.04
CA THR A 137 45.33 34.54 23.63
C THR A 137 44.64 34.51 22.24
N HIS A 138 43.60 35.33 22.01
CA HIS A 138 43.13 35.72 20.66
C HIS A 138 44.02 36.83 20.07
N PRO A 139 44.04 37.01 18.74
CA PRO A 139 43.42 38.23 18.21
C PRO A 139 42.63 38.04 16.89
N PRO A 140 41.94 39.09 16.41
CA PRO A 140 40.71 39.00 15.61
C PRO A 140 40.87 39.45 14.13
N GLY A 141 39.82 39.23 13.35
CA GLY A 141 39.62 39.77 11.98
C GLY A 141 39.19 38.66 11.01
N PHE A 142 38.18 38.78 10.15
CA PHE A 142 37.70 39.96 9.45
C PHE A 142 36.25 39.74 8.99
N LEU A 143 35.47 40.81 9.08
CA LEU A 143 34.13 41.03 8.52
C LEU A 143 34.20 41.17 6.98
N HIS A 144 33.23 40.61 6.25
CA HIS A 144 32.58 41.16 5.02
C HIS A 144 31.65 40.07 4.43
N MET A 145 30.32 40.16 4.49
CA MET A 145 29.44 41.01 3.68
C MET A 145 29.86 41.15 2.21
N ALA A 146 29.20 40.39 1.33
CA ALA A 146 28.80 40.88 0.01
C ALA A 146 27.64 40.02 -0.54
N LYS A 147 26.43 40.55 -0.37
CA LYS A 147 25.26 40.22 -1.16
C LYS A 147 25.18 41.25 -2.28
N THR A 148 25.33 40.87 -3.54
CA THR A 148 24.82 41.69 -4.64
C THR A 148 24.68 40.92 -5.95
N ARG A 149 23.45 41.01 -6.48
CA ARG A 149 22.97 40.87 -7.87
C ARG A 149 23.09 39.50 -8.56
#